data_AF-A0A4R9J8S8-F1
#
_entry.id   AF-A0A4R9J8S8-F1
#
_cell.length_a   1.000
_cell.length_b   1.000
_cell.length_c   1.000
_cell.angle_alpha   90.00
_cell.angle_beta   90.00
_cell.angle_gamma   90.00
#
_symmetry.space_group_name_H-M   'P 1'
#
loop_
_entity.id
_entity.type
_entity.pdbx_description
1 polymer ?
#
loop_
_entity_poly.entity_id
_entity_poly.type
_entity_poly.pdbx_seq_one_letter_code
_entity_poly.pdbx_strand_id
1 'polypeptide(L)'
;MQHCDPGGVVFTPQYFNLFVETIEDWFREGIGFGFPQMVSSNHQGIPAMKIIAKFYKPSKLGDILEFRVKLKRLRRQNILINVEAICNGERRCSGDFLHGFASLASLSLTDWPQDVHRKLEEYL
;
A
#
# COMPACT_ATOMS: atom_id res chain seq x y z
N MET A 1 4.93 -23.28 -3.35
CA MET A 1 3.48 -22.97 -3.32
C MET A 1 3.25 -21.94 -2.21
N GLN A 2 3.76 -20.71 -2.39
CA GLN A 2 3.72 -19.68 -1.33
C GLN A 2 2.51 -18.75 -1.47
N HIS A 3 1.94 -18.64 -2.67
CA HIS A 3 0.88 -17.67 -2.97
C HIS A 3 -0.52 -18.27 -3.14
N CYS A 4 -0.63 -19.56 -3.45
CA CYS A 4 -1.91 -20.20 -3.75
C CYS A 4 -2.32 -21.20 -2.66
N ASP A 5 -3.62 -21.33 -2.45
CA ASP A 5 -4.22 -22.29 -1.53
C ASP A 5 -4.67 -23.59 -2.26
N PRO A 6 -5.17 -24.62 -1.55
CA PRO A 6 -5.64 -25.87 -2.16
C PRO A 6 -6.78 -25.72 -3.17
N GLY A 7 -7.46 -24.56 -3.22
CA GLY A 7 -8.45 -24.23 -4.25
C GLY A 7 -7.84 -23.85 -5.60
N GLY A 8 -6.51 -23.82 -5.72
CA GLY A 8 -5.80 -23.53 -6.97
C GLY A 8 -5.80 -22.05 -7.35
N VAL A 9 -6.14 -21.17 -6.41
CA VAL A 9 -6.18 -19.71 -6.58
C VAL A 9 -5.30 -19.04 -5.53
N VAL A 10 -5.00 -17.75 -5.72
CA VAL A 10 -4.26 -16.96 -4.72
C VAL A 10 -4.99 -17.00 -3.38
N PHE A 11 -4.25 -17.37 -2.33
CA PHE A 11 -4.71 -17.35 -0.95
C PHE A 11 -5.00 -15.91 -0.55
N THR A 12 -6.24 -15.58 -0.19
CA THR A 12 -6.70 -14.19 0.00
C THR A 12 -5.77 -13.32 0.85
N PRO A 13 -5.23 -13.77 2.00
CA PRO A 13 -4.26 -13.00 2.79
C PRO A 13 -2.99 -12.59 2.02
N GLN A 14 -2.57 -13.37 1.03
CA GLN A 14 -1.39 -13.03 0.22
C GLN A 14 -1.57 -11.75 -0.57
N TYR A 15 -2.80 -11.39 -0.97
CA TYR A 15 -3.03 -10.10 -1.61
C TYR A 15 -2.68 -8.93 -0.69
N PHE A 16 -2.86 -9.05 0.63
CA PHE A 16 -2.49 -7.98 1.55
C PHE A 16 -0.98 -7.79 1.65
N ASN A 17 -0.20 -8.88 1.60
CA ASN A 17 1.26 -8.78 1.50
C ASN A 17 1.64 -8.05 0.20
N LEU A 18 1.10 -8.48 -0.94
CA LEU A 18 1.38 -7.87 -2.24
C LEU A 18 0.96 -6.38 -2.30
N PHE A 19 -0.18 -6.02 -1.69
CA PHE A 19 -0.61 -4.63 -1.58
C PHE A 19 0.37 -3.80 -0.76
N VAL A 20 0.84 -4.31 0.39
CA VAL A 20 1.81 -3.60 1.25
C VAL A 20 3.16 -3.47 0.55
N GLU A 21 3.66 -4.53 -0.09
CA GLU A 21 4.89 -4.51 -0.90
C GLU A 21 4.80 -3.45 -2.01
N THR A 22 3.66 -3.40 -2.73
CA THR A 22 3.45 -2.39 -3.78
C THR A 22 3.44 -0.96 -3.20
N ILE A 23 2.83 -0.76 -2.03
CA ILE A 23 2.83 0.56 -1.36
C ILE A 23 4.25 0.91 -0.91
N GLU A 24 4.99 -0.02 -0.32
CA GLU A 24 6.38 0.17 0.10
C GLU A 24 7.28 0.56 -1.07
N ASP A 25 7.16 -0.16 -2.20
CA ASP A 25 7.91 0.13 -3.42
C ASP A 25 7.56 1.53 -3.96
N TRP A 26 6.29 1.94 -3.95
CA TRP A 26 5.88 3.29 -4.36
C TRP A 26 6.45 4.37 -3.43
N PHE A 27 6.46 4.16 -2.12
CA PHE A 27 7.08 5.08 -1.17
C PHE A 27 8.60 5.19 -1.40
N ARG A 28 9.27 4.08 -1.69
CA ARG A 28 10.71 4.05 -1.97
C ARG A 28 11.05 4.76 -3.29
N GLU A 29 10.36 4.43 -4.37
CA GLU A 29 10.74 4.82 -5.72
C GLU A 29 10.07 6.12 -6.19
N GLY A 30 8.79 6.31 -5.87
CA GLY A 30 8.03 7.49 -6.27
C GLY A 30 8.21 8.67 -5.31
N ILE A 31 8.24 8.39 -4.01
CA ILE A 31 8.29 9.43 -2.98
C ILE A 31 9.72 9.67 -2.47
N GLY A 32 10.63 8.70 -2.61
CA GLY A 32 11.97 8.79 -2.03
C GLY A 32 11.96 8.71 -0.50
N PHE A 33 10.91 8.11 0.08
CA PHE A 33 10.72 7.98 1.53
C PHE A 33 10.25 6.56 1.87
N GLY A 34 11.11 5.58 1.56
CA GLY A 34 10.84 4.15 1.76
C GLY A 34 10.72 3.76 3.23
N PHE A 35 10.07 2.62 3.50
CA PHE A 35 9.80 2.18 4.87
C PHE A 35 11.05 1.99 5.74
N PRO A 36 12.16 1.42 5.24
CA PRO A 36 13.38 1.31 6.05
C PRO A 36 13.91 2.66 6.54
N GLN A 37 13.91 3.68 5.67
CA GLN A 37 14.30 5.04 6.03
C GLN A 37 13.31 5.63 7.04
N MET A 38 12.01 5.52 6.76
CA MET A 38 10.93 6.03 7.60
C MET A 38 11.03 5.48 9.03
N VAL A 39 11.25 4.18 9.19
CA VAL A 39 11.32 3.52 10.49
C VAL A 39 12.66 3.77 11.17
N SER A 40 13.78 3.45 10.51
CA SER A 40 15.10 3.40 11.16
C SER A 40 15.76 4.76 11.29
N SER A 41 15.60 5.65 10.30
CA SER A 41 16.24 6.98 10.32
C SER A 41 15.32 8.02 10.93
N ASN A 42 14.04 7.99 10.57
CA ASN A 42 13.09 9.02 10.94
C ASN A 42 12.23 8.67 12.17
N HIS A 43 12.28 7.43 12.66
CA HIS A 43 11.48 6.97 13.81
C HIS A 43 9.97 7.20 13.61
N GLN A 44 9.52 7.03 12.37
CA GLN A 44 8.14 7.23 11.92
C GLN A 44 7.57 5.95 11.32
N GLY A 45 6.26 5.90 11.16
CA GLY A 45 5.58 4.78 10.51
C GLY A 45 4.25 5.18 9.91
N ILE A 46 3.71 4.30 9.07
CA ILE A 46 2.40 4.47 8.45
C ILE A 46 1.41 3.34 8.84
N PRO A 47 0.98 3.23 10.11
CA PRO A 47 0.03 2.19 10.49
C PRO A 47 -1.27 2.27 9.68
N ALA A 48 -1.74 1.12 9.19
CA ALA A 48 -3.05 1.02 8.56
C ALA A 48 -4.16 1.17 9.62
N MET A 49 -4.99 2.20 9.48
CA MET A 49 -6.12 2.48 10.38
C MET A 49 -7.44 1.89 9.86
N LYS A 50 -7.55 1.71 8.54
CA LYS A 50 -8.70 1.07 7.89
C LYS A 50 -8.28 0.47 6.55
N ILE A 51 -8.77 -0.73 6.27
CA ILE A 51 -8.57 -1.39 4.97
C ILE A 51 -9.94 -1.82 4.42
N ILE A 52 -10.21 -1.53 3.14
CA ILE A 52 -11.35 -2.09 2.40
C ILE A 52 -10.79 -2.83 1.19
N ALA A 53 -10.90 -4.15 1.19
CA ALA A 53 -10.51 -4.98 0.04
C ALA A 53 -11.75 -5.44 -0.73
N LYS A 54 -11.62 -5.52 -2.06
CA LYS A 54 -12.62 -6.07 -2.97
C LYS A 54 -11.95 -7.10 -3.87
N PHE A 55 -12.55 -8.28 -3.97
CA PHE A 55 -12.07 -9.40 -4.79
C PHE A 55 -13.11 -9.66 -5.88
N TYR A 56 -12.74 -9.39 -7.13
CA TYR A 56 -13.66 -9.41 -8.27
C TYR A 56 -13.56 -10.72 -9.04
N LYS A 57 -12.33 -11.20 -9.26
CA LYS A 57 -12.03 -12.45 -9.94
C LYS A 57 -10.83 -13.14 -9.29
N PRO A 58 -10.82 -14.48 -9.20
CA PRO A 58 -9.66 -15.19 -8.72
C PRO A 58 -8.47 -15.01 -9.68
N SER A 59 -7.27 -15.09 -9.13
CA SER A 59 -6.03 -15.27 -9.88
C SER A 59 -5.45 -16.63 -9.53
N LYS A 60 -4.73 -17.23 -10.47
CA LYS A 60 -4.18 -18.59 -10.38
C LYS A 60 -2.66 -18.55 -10.39
N LEU A 61 -2.05 -19.70 -10.08
CA LEU A 61 -0.61 -19.85 -10.22
C LEU A 61 -0.19 -19.61 -11.68
N GLY A 62 0.80 -18.75 -11.88
CA GLY A 62 1.29 -18.37 -13.21
C GLY A 62 0.65 -17.10 -13.79
N ASP A 63 -0.43 -16.59 -13.19
CA ASP A 63 -0.95 -15.26 -13.56
C ASP A 63 0.09 -14.18 -13.23
N ILE A 64 0.34 -13.30 -14.19
CA ILE A 64 1.16 -12.11 -13.99
C ILE A 64 0.23 -10.95 -13.66
N LEU A 65 0.35 -10.44 -12.42
CA LEU A 65 -0.47 -9.35 -11.92
C LEU A 65 0.30 -8.03 -12.04
N GLU A 66 -0.32 -7.07 -12.71
CA GLU A 66 0.10 -5.67 -12.68
C GLU A 66 -0.59 -4.98 -11.50
N PHE A 67 0.19 -4.38 -10.62
CA PHE A 67 -0.33 -3.59 -9.51
C PHE A 67 -0.21 -2.09 -9.82
N ARG A 68 -1.29 -1.35 -9.60
CA ARG A 68 -1.34 0.10 -9.79
C ARG A 68 -1.65 0.78 -8.46
N VAL A 69 -0.84 1.77 -8.11
CA VAL A 69 -1.05 2.60 -6.92
C VAL A 69 -1.70 3.91 -7.34
N LYS A 70 -2.71 4.34 -6.57
CA LYS A 70 -3.33 5.65 -6.72
C LYS A 70 -3.50 6.31 -5.36
N LEU A 71 -3.00 7.53 -5.23
CA LEU A 71 -3.33 8.38 -4.09
C LEU A 71 -4.76 8.92 -4.27
N LYS A 72 -5.66 8.61 -3.33
CA LYS A 72 -7.07 9.05 -3.36
C LYS A 72 -7.33 10.25 -2.48
N ARG A 73 -6.54 10.42 -1.41
CA ARG A 73 -6.68 11.54 -0.47
C ARG A 73 -5.39 11.71 0.31
N LEU A 74 -4.92 12.95 0.42
CA LEU A 74 -3.87 13.36 1.35
C LEU A 74 -4.45 14.33 2.38
N ARG A 75 -4.04 14.16 3.63
CA ARG A 75 -4.34 15.04 4.76
C ARG A 75 -3.08 15.19 5.62
N ARG A 76 -3.12 16.16 6.53
CA ARG A 76 -2.00 16.52 7.41
C ARG A 76 -1.34 15.34 8.14
N GLN A 77 -2.11 14.33 8.54
CA GLN A 77 -1.63 13.18 9.33
C GLN A 77 -2.11 11.83 8.81
N ASN A 78 -2.76 11.78 7.64
CA ASN A 78 -3.23 10.53 7.06
C ASN A 78 -3.30 10.59 5.54
N ILE A 79 -3.29 9.41 4.94
CA ILE A 79 -3.31 9.21 3.50
C ILE A 79 -4.22 8.05 3.15
N LEU A 80 -5.02 8.19 2.09
CA LEU A 80 -5.83 7.13 1.53
C LEU A 80 -5.21 6.68 0.21
N ILE A 81 -4.69 5.47 0.18
CA ILE A 81 -4.04 4.87 -0.99
C ILE A 81 -4.93 3.76 -1.51
N ASN A 82 -5.12 3.71 -2.82
CA ASN A 82 -5.71 2.57 -3.50
C ASN A 82 -4.62 1.77 -4.21
N VAL A 83 -4.71 0.46 -4.10
CA VAL A 83 -3.95 -0.48 -4.92
C VAL A 83 -4.93 -1.33 -5.72
N GLU A 84 -4.69 -1.47 -7.01
CA GLU A 84 -5.49 -2.29 -7.91
C GLU A 84 -4.61 -3.33 -8.61
N ALA A 85 -5.05 -4.59 -8.58
CA ALA A 85 -4.38 -5.69 -9.29
C ALA A 85 -5.15 -6.04 -10.57
N ILE A 86 -4.43 -6.09 -11.68
CA ILE A 86 -4.94 -6.37 -13.02
C ILE A 86 -4.18 -7.56 -13.60
N CYS A 87 -4.86 -8.46 -14.30
CA CYS A 87 -4.20 -9.47 -15.13
C CYS A 87 -4.93 -9.54 -16.47
N ASN A 88 -4.17 -9.36 -17.56
CA ASN A 88 -4.65 -9.35 -18.94
C ASN A 88 -5.80 -8.35 -19.18
N GLY A 89 -5.68 -7.14 -18.63
CA GLY A 89 -6.70 -6.10 -18.72
C GLY A 89 -7.92 -6.29 -17.82
N GLU A 90 -7.99 -7.41 -17.07
CA GLU A 90 -9.09 -7.66 -16.15
C GLU A 90 -8.73 -7.33 -14.70
N ARG A 91 -9.62 -6.60 -14.03
CA ARG A 91 -9.50 -6.31 -12.61
C ARG A 91 -9.67 -7.59 -11.78
N ARG A 92 -8.68 -7.89 -10.93
CA ARG A 92 -8.68 -9.07 -10.05
C ARG A 92 -9.12 -8.71 -8.64
N CYS A 93 -8.44 -7.75 -8.04
CA CYS A 93 -8.77 -7.24 -6.72
C CYS A 93 -8.33 -5.79 -6.56
N SER A 94 -8.77 -5.15 -5.49
CA SER A 94 -8.26 -3.83 -5.08
C SER A 94 -8.36 -3.65 -3.58
N GLY A 95 -7.47 -2.83 -3.01
CA GLY A 95 -7.50 -2.43 -1.61
C GLY A 95 -7.45 -0.92 -1.47
N ASP A 96 -8.37 -0.34 -0.68
CA ASP A 96 -8.26 1.02 -0.16
C ASP A 96 -7.66 0.96 1.25
N PHE A 97 -6.50 1.58 1.44
CA PHE A 97 -5.75 1.64 2.69
C PHE A 97 -5.72 3.07 3.23
N LEU A 98 -6.37 3.29 4.37
CA LEU A 98 -6.22 4.52 5.13
C LEU A 98 -5.06 4.33 6.11
N HIS A 99 -3.94 4.97 5.83
CA HIS A 99 -2.79 4.99 6.72
C HIS A 99 -2.75 6.30 7.52
N GLY A 100 -2.43 6.21 8.80
CA GLY A 100 -2.04 7.37 9.59
C GLY A 100 -0.53 7.55 9.52
N PHE A 101 -0.03 8.79 9.58
CA PHE A 101 1.40 9.04 9.75
C PHE A 101 1.70 9.22 11.23
N ALA A 102 2.60 8.40 11.77
CA ALA A 102 2.79 8.28 13.21
C ALA A 102 4.26 8.40 13.61
N SER A 103 4.47 8.92 14.82
CA SER A 103 5.73 8.81 15.54
C SER A 103 5.81 7.43 16.20
N LEU A 104 6.91 6.71 16.02
CA LEU A 104 7.13 5.42 16.69
C LEU A 104 7.49 5.60 18.17
N ALA A 105 8.03 6.75 18.55
CA ALA A 105 8.40 7.03 19.94
C ALA A 105 7.16 7.25 20.82
N SER A 106 6.15 7.98 20.33
CA SER A 106 4.93 8.29 21.08
C SER A 106 3.73 7.41 20.71
N LEU A 107 3.85 6.59 19.67
CA LEU A 107 2.77 5.77 19.12
C LEU A 107 1.49 6.59 18.81
N SER A 108 1.68 7.82 18.34
CA SER A 108 0.60 8.76 18.04
C SER A 108 0.76 9.37 16.65
N LEU A 109 -0.36 9.82 16.07
CA LEU A 109 -0.32 10.53 14.79
C LEU A 109 0.47 11.83 14.91
N THR A 110 1.19 12.16 13.83
CA THR A 110 1.98 13.39 13.69
C THR A 110 1.90 13.87 12.24
N ASP A 111 2.39 15.08 12.00
CA ASP A 111 2.39 15.68 10.67
C ASP A 111 3.53 15.12 9.80
N TRP A 112 3.27 15.00 8.50
CA TRP A 112 4.30 14.59 7.53
C TRP A 112 5.47 15.59 7.50
N PRO A 113 6.72 15.16 7.25
CA PRO A 113 7.78 16.06 6.83
C PRO A 113 7.34 16.87 5.61
N GLN A 114 7.65 18.17 5.59
CA GLN A 114 7.10 19.09 4.59
C GLN A 114 7.50 18.73 3.16
N ASP A 115 8.72 18.27 2.96
CA ASP A 115 9.26 17.77 1.70
C ASP A 115 8.52 16.50 1.23
N VAL A 116 8.29 15.55 2.13
CA VAL A 116 7.52 14.32 1.86
C VAL A 116 6.08 14.66 1.51
N HIS A 117 5.43 15.55 2.28
CA HIS A 117 4.05 15.98 2.01
C HIS A 117 3.91 16.59 0.62
N ARG A 118 4.80 17.53 0.27
CA ARG A 118 4.83 18.17 -1.04
C ARG A 118 5.04 17.14 -2.15
N LYS A 119 5.89 16.14 -1.94
CA LYS A 119 6.10 15.07 -2.92
C LYS A 119 4.86 14.21 -3.11
N LEU A 120 4.14 13.89 -2.02
CA LEU A 120 2.87 13.18 -2.09
C LEU A 120 1.78 13.98 -2.82
N GLU A 121 1.76 15.31 -2.69
CA GLU A 121 0.82 16.17 -3.41
C GLU A 121 0.96 16.10 -4.93
N GLU A 122 2.12 15.74 -5.47
CA GLU A 122 2.34 15.55 -6.91
C GLU A 122 1.54 14.36 -7.49
N TYR A 123 1.04 13.45 -6.63
CA TYR A 123 0.30 12.24 -7.01
C TYR A 123 -1.22 12.34 -6.83
N LEU A 124 -1.74 13.52 -6.47
CA LEU A 124 -3.16 13.76 -6.20
C LEU A 124 -3.99 14.06 -7.45
#